data_AF-A0A2M7KUU2-F1
#
_entry.id   AF-A0A2M7KUU2-F1
#
_cell.length_a   1.000
_cell.length_b   1.000
_cell.length_c   1.000
_cell.angle_alpha   90.00
_cell.angle_beta   90.00
_cell.angle_gamma   90.00
#
_symmetry.space_group_name_H-M   'P 1'
#
loop_
_entity.id
_entity.type
_entity.pdbx_description
1 polymer ?
#
loop_
_entity_poly.entity_id
_entity_poly.type
_entity_poly.pdbx_seq_one_letter_code
_entity_poly.pdbx_strand_id
1 'polypeptide(L)'
;MRTPLTSVPRLGRAKGCRGFTLLELLVAFVILSFGIVGILRAVSSGLLSARDAGDYTTAATLAEMQLAQLRWDENLQAGGESEGDFGDLYPHYKWTAVMEPVELPDVAESGLQRVELTVAWAHGRREHHLTVETCLREGDFVSASQEAPQ
;
A
#
# COMPACT_ATOMS: atom_id res chain seq x y z
N MET A 1 6.07 71.70 -69.35
CA MET A 1 5.04 70.83 -68.74
C MET A 1 5.77 69.63 -68.14
N ARG A 2 6.02 69.63 -66.82
CA ARG A 2 6.85 68.61 -66.13
C ARG A 2 5.93 67.54 -65.57
N THR A 3 5.99 66.32 -66.09
CA THR A 3 5.28 65.15 -65.55
C THR A 3 5.92 64.72 -64.23
N PRO A 4 5.14 64.45 -63.17
CA PRO A 4 5.69 63.96 -61.91
C PRO A 4 6.12 62.49 -62.05
N LEU A 5 7.29 62.17 -61.50
CA LEU A 5 7.79 60.80 -61.38
C LEU A 5 7.01 60.08 -60.29
N THR A 6 6.44 58.92 -60.63
CA THR A 6 5.84 57.98 -59.68
C THR A 6 6.94 57.42 -58.77
N SER A 7 6.83 57.69 -57.46
CA SER A 7 7.71 57.10 -56.46
C SER A 7 7.35 55.63 -56.28
N VAL A 8 8.27 54.75 -56.65
CA VAL A 8 8.12 53.31 -56.43
C VAL A 8 8.36 53.03 -54.94
N PRO A 9 7.42 52.40 -54.21
CA PRO A 9 7.66 52.03 -52.82
C PRO A 9 8.79 50.99 -52.77
N ARG A 10 9.87 51.28 -52.04
CA ARG A 10 10.88 50.27 -51.71
C ARG A 10 10.26 49.33 -50.69
N LEU A 11 9.97 48.09 -51.08
CA LEU A 11 9.59 47.04 -50.15
C LEU A 11 10.68 46.94 -49.08
N GLY A 12 10.31 47.27 -47.83
CA GLY A 12 11.17 47.10 -46.68
C GLY A 12 11.66 45.66 -46.62
N ARG A 13 12.97 45.51 -46.39
CA ARG A 13 13.64 44.22 -46.17
C ARG A 13 12.86 43.45 -45.12
N ALA A 14 12.24 42.33 -45.50
CA ALA A 14 11.58 41.44 -44.56
C ALA A 14 12.59 41.12 -43.45
N LYS A 15 12.26 41.49 -42.20
CA LYS A 15 13.06 41.13 -41.03
C LYS A 15 13.18 39.62 -41.06
N GLY A 16 14.41 39.12 -41.22
CA GLY A 16 14.66 37.70 -41.42
C GLY A 16 13.98 36.88 -40.31
N CYS A 17 13.08 35.99 -40.72
CA CYS A 17 12.62 34.90 -39.87
C CYS A 17 13.88 34.13 -39.45
N ARG A 18 14.31 34.31 -38.19
CA ARG A 18 15.36 33.49 -37.59
C ARG A 18 14.75 32.11 -37.43
N GLY A 19 14.96 31.25 -38.43
CA GLY A 19 14.56 29.85 -38.35
C GLY A 19 15.23 29.19 -37.16
N PHE A 20 14.54 28.21 -36.57
CA PHE A 20 15.04 27.34 -35.52
C PHE A 20 16.44 26.85 -35.88
N THR A 21 17.37 26.98 -34.94
CA THR A 21 18.72 26.45 -35.15
C THR A 21 18.73 24.94 -34.89
N LEU A 22 19.60 24.19 -35.58
CA LEU A 22 19.80 22.77 -35.29
C LEU A 22 20.18 22.55 -33.80
N LEU A 23 20.95 23.50 -33.25
CA LEU A 23 21.32 23.54 -31.84
C LEU A 23 20.09 23.59 -30.92
N GLU A 24 19.05 24.33 -31.28
CA GLU A 24 17.83 24.47 -30.49
C GLU A 24 17.04 23.16 -30.42
N LEU A 25 16.93 22.44 -31.54
CA LEU A 25 16.31 21.12 -31.57
C LEU A 25 17.12 20.10 -30.75
N LEU A 26 18.46 20.16 -30.83
CA LEU A 26 19.34 19.33 -30.00
C LEU A 26 19.11 19.59 -28.52
N VAL A 27 19.11 20.86 -28.11
CA VAL A 27 18.86 21.25 -26.71
C VAL A 27 17.45 20.82 -26.28
N ALA A 28 16.44 20.98 -27.15
CA ALA A 28 15.08 20.52 -26.87
C ALA A 28 15.02 19.00 -26.65
N PHE A 29 15.70 18.21 -27.48
CA PHE A 29 15.78 16.75 -27.29
C PHE A 29 16.52 16.36 -26.02
N VAL A 30 17.59 17.08 -25.64
CA VAL A 30 18.30 16.85 -24.38
C VAL A 30 17.37 17.09 -23.19
N ILE A 31 16.67 18.22 -23.17
CA ILE A 31 15.72 18.55 -22.10
C ILE A 31 14.57 17.52 -22.07
N LEU A 32 14.02 17.17 -23.23
CA LEU A 32 12.95 16.19 -23.36
C LEU A 32 13.37 14.82 -22.83
N SER A 33 14.59 14.38 -23.14
CA SER A 33 15.12 13.10 -22.68
C SER A 33 15.18 13.04 -21.15
N PHE A 34 15.65 14.11 -20.50
CA PHE A 34 15.61 14.20 -19.04
C PHE A 34 14.19 14.18 -18.49
N GLY A 35 13.25 14.87 -19.14
CA GLY A 35 11.83 14.85 -18.76
C GLY A 35 11.23 13.45 -18.80
N ILE A 36 11.45 12.72 -19.89
CA ILE A 36 10.95 11.34 -20.06
C ILE A 36 11.52 10.42 -18.98
N VAL A 37 12.82 10.51 -18.69
CA VAL A 37 13.45 9.71 -17.63
C VAL A 37 12.85 10.05 -16.26
N GLY A 38 12.60 11.32 -15.97
CA GLY A 38 11.94 11.75 -14.74
C GLY A 38 10.54 11.17 -14.59
N ILE A 39 9.72 11.25 -15.64
CA ILE A 39 8.36 10.70 -15.65
C ILE A 39 8.38 9.18 -15.48
N LEU A 40 9.24 8.47 -16.21
CA LEU A 40 9.34 7.02 -16.12
C LEU A 40 9.72 6.57 -14.70
N ARG A 41 10.64 7.30 -14.04
CA ARG A 41 11.00 7.05 -12.64
C ARG A 41 9.81 7.27 -11.71
N ALA A 42 9.07 8.37 -11.87
CA ALA A 42 7.90 8.66 -11.05
C ALA A 42 6.79 7.61 -11.21
N VAL A 43 6.53 7.17 -12.45
CA VAL A 43 5.56 6.09 -12.72
C VAL A 43 6.03 4.78 -12.11
N SER A 44 7.31 4.43 -12.27
CA SER A 44 7.89 3.21 -11.70
C SER A 44 7.80 3.18 -10.18
N SER A 45 8.12 4.30 -9.51
CA SER A 45 7.95 4.41 -8.06
C SER A 45 6.50 4.32 -7.65
N GLY A 46 5.57 4.95 -8.38
CA GLY A 46 4.14 4.88 -8.10
C GLY A 46 3.60 3.46 -8.18
N LEU A 47 4.03 2.68 -9.18
CA LEU A 47 3.64 1.27 -9.32
C LEU A 47 4.17 0.39 -8.19
N LEU A 48 5.39 0.65 -7.70
CA LEU A 48 5.95 -0.06 -6.55
C LEU A 48 5.13 0.27 -5.28
N SER A 49 4.89 1.55 -5.02
CA SER A 49 4.07 1.97 -3.87
C SER A 49 2.64 1.43 -3.93
N ALA A 50 2.04 1.33 -5.11
CA ALA A 50 0.72 0.74 -5.28
C ALA A 50 0.70 -0.76 -4.97
N ARG A 51 1.77 -1.49 -5.33
CA ARG A 51 1.92 -2.91 -4.96
C ARG A 51 2.06 -3.08 -3.46
N ASP A 52 2.93 -2.28 -2.82
CA ASP A 52 3.10 -2.32 -1.37
C ASP A 52 1.77 -2.06 -0.65
N ALA A 53 1.02 -1.04 -1.07
CA ALA A 53 -0.31 -0.76 -0.53
C ALA A 53 -1.32 -1.90 -0.73
N GLY A 54 -1.22 -2.61 -1.86
CA GLY A 54 -2.00 -3.83 -2.12
C GLY A 54 -1.65 -4.94 -1.13
N ASP A 55 -0.37 -5.21 -0.91
CA ASP A 55 0.09 -6.22 0.05
C ASP A 55 -0.39 -5.92 1.48
N TYR A 56 -0.31 -4.65 1.92
CA TYR A 56 -0.87 -4.22 3.21
C TYR A 56 -2.39 -4.42 3.31
N THR A 57 -3.12 -4.15 2.22
CA THR A 57 -4.57 -4.36 2.18
C THR A 57 -4.91 -5.84 2.31
N THR A 58 -4.19 -6.71 1.59
CA THR A 58 -4.32 -8.16 1.69
C THR A 58 -3.98 -8.65 3.10
N ALA A 59 -2.86 -8.19 3.68
CA ALA A 59 -2.50 -8.54 5.06
C ALA A 59 -3.58 -8.13 6.06
N ALA A 60 -4.19 -6.96 5.91
CA ALA A 60 -5.28 -6.51 6.76
C ALA A 60 -6.54 -7.38 6.63
N THR A 61 -6.95 -7.72 5.41
CA THR A 61 -8.08 -8.64 5.18
C THR A 61 -7.80 -10.03 5.76
N LEU A 62 -6.58 -10.55 5.58
CA LEU A 62 -6.17 -11.82 6.17
C LEU A 62 -6.16 -11.76 7.70
N ALA A 63 -5.71 -10.66 8.28
CA ALA A 63 -5.74 -10.44 9.72
C ALA A 63 -7.18 -10.44 10.26
N GLU A 64 -8.11 -9.75 9.61
CA GLU A 64 -9.54 -9.76 9.99
C GLU A 64 -10.15 -11.17 9.93
N MET A 65 -9.87 -11.91 8.85
CA MET A 65 -10.31 -13.29 8.69
C MET A 65 -9.71 -14.22 9.76
N GLN A 66 -8.45 -14.02 10.12
CA GLN A 66 -7.78 -14.83 11.13
C GLN A 66 -8.28 -14.49 12.53
N LEU A 67 -8.47 -13.21 12.87
CA LEU A 67 -9.08 -12.78 14.13
C LEU A 67 -10.47 -13.37 14.32
N ALA A 68 -11.27 -13.48 13.25
CA ALA A 68 -12.57 -14.13 13.32
C ALA A 68 -12.44 -15.63 13.64
N GLN A 69 -11.46 -16.31 13.03
CA GLN A 69 -11.20 -17.74 13.25
C GLN A 69 -10.67 -18.05 14.66
N LEU A 70 -9.77 -17.21 15.18
CA LEU A 70 -9.14 -17.39 16.50
C LEU A 70 -10.16 -17.34 17.65
N ARG A 71 -11.37 -16.81 17.42
CA ARG A 71 -12.48 -16.88 18.40
C ARG A 71 -12.98 -18.29 18.67
N TRP A 72 -12.60 -19.27 17.86
CA TRP A 72 -12.95 -20.68 18.08
C TRP A 72 -11.73 -21.53 18.47
N ASP A 73 -10.54 -20.92 18.60
CA ASP A 73 -9.33 -21.63 18.98
C ASP A 73 -9.29 -21.82 20.51
N GLU A 74 -9.46 -23.06 20.96
CA GLU A 74 -9.46 -23.43 22.38
C GLU A 74 -8.07 -23.28 23.02
N ASN A 75 -6.99 -23.47 22.26
CA ASN A 75 -5.63 -23.34 22.77
C ASN A 75 -5.27 -21.87 23.02
N LEU A 76 -5.72 -20.98 22.14
CA LEU A 76 -5.53 -19.54 22.33
C LEU A 76 -6.34 -19.00 23.52
N GLN A 77 -7.59 -19.46 23.68
CA GLN A 77 -8.47 -19.12 24.81
C GLN A 77 -7.86 -19.44 26.18
N ALA A 78 -6.99 -20.45 26.26
CA ALA A 78 -6.28 -20.82 27.48
C ALA A 78 -5.10 -19.86 27.82
N GLY A 79 -4.89 -18.77 27.07
CA GLY A 79 -3.81 -17.80 27.30
C GLY A 79 -2.50 -18.21 26.65
N GLY A 80 -2.57 -18.77 25.43
CA GLY A 80 -1.42 -19.31 24.70
C GLY A 80 -0.99 -18.46 23.50
N GLU A 81 0.00 -19.00 22.78
CA GLU A 81 0.43 -18.55 21.46
C GLU A 81 -0.07 -19.55 20.40
N SER A 82 -0.43 -19.05 19.23
CA SER A 82 -0.83 -19.84 18.06
C SER A 82 -0.18 -19.25 16.81
N GLU A 83 0.29 -20.09 15.91
CA GLU A 83 0.93 -19.65 14.66
C GLU A 83 0.48 -20.50 13.47
N GLY A 84 0.63 -19.96 12.27
CA GLY A 84 0.29 -20.69 11.06
C GLY A 84 0.55 -19.92 9.76
N ASP A 85 0.04 -20.48 8.67
CA ASP A 85 0.01 -19.86 7.36
C ASP A 85 -1.42 -19.72 6.83
N PHE A 86 -1.55 -19.16 5.64
CA PHE A 86 -2.82 -18.94 4.95
C PHE A 86 -3.02 -19.91 3.77
N GLY A 87 -2.34 -21.06 3.81
CA GLY A 87 -2.40 -22.12 2.80
C GLY A 87 -1.85 -21.73 1.42
N ASP A 88 -2.18 -22.55 0.41
CA ASP A 88 -1.62 -22.45 -0.95
C ASP A 88 -2.01 -21.18 -1.70
N LEU A 89 -3.10 -20.52 -1.29
CA LEU A 89 -3.56 -19.28 -1.92
C LEU A 89 -2.70 -18.08 -1.51
N TYR A 90 -2.11 -18.13 -0.32
CA TYR A 90 -1.29 -17.07 0.26
C TYR A 90 -0.01 -17.63 0.91
N PRO A 91 0.86 -18.30 0.14
CA PRO A 91 2.01 -19.05 0.68
C PRO A 91 3.11 -18.16 1.25
N HIS A 92 3.05 -16.85 0.99
CA HIS A 92 4.02 -15.86 1.47
C HIS A 92 3.56 -15.12 2.72
N TYR A 93 2.33 -15.37 3.17
CA TYR A 93 1.76 -14.76 4.36
C TYR A 93 1.77 -15.78 5.48
N LYS A 94 2.21 -15.35 6.65
CA LYS A 94 2.20 -16.11 7.89
C LYS A 94 1.57 -15.29 8.98
N TRP A 95 1.07 -15.95 10.01
CA TRP A 95 0.50 -15.28 11.16
C TRP A 95 0.96 -15.89 12.47
N THR A 96 1.03 -15.04 13.49
CA THR A 96 1.31 -15.41 14.87
C THR A 96 0.35 -14.63 15.75
N ALA A 97 -0.31 -15.30 16.68
CA ALA A 97 -1.28 -14.75 17.59
C ALA A 97 -0.88 -15.05 19.04
N VAL A 98 -0.92 -14.05 19.89
CA VAL A 98 -0.64 -14.18 21.33
C VAL A 98 -1.85 -13.65 22.09
N MET A 99 -2.31 -14.41 23.09
CA MET A 99 -3.40 -14.00 23.95
C MET A 99 -2.96 -13.87 25.40
N GLU A 100 -3.21 -12.70 25.99
CA GLU A 100 -2.81 -12.38 27.36
C GLU A 100 -4.00 -11.82 28.17
N PRO A 101 -4.16 -12.21 29.44
CA PRO A 101 -5.19 -11.64 30.31
C PRO A 101 -4.90 -10.15 30.59
N VAL A 102 -5.94 -9.33 30.55
CA VAL A 102 -5.83 -7.89 30.85
C VAL A 102 -6.19 -7.66 32.32
N GLU A 103 -5.20 -7.35 33.14
CA GLU A 103 -5.43 -6.95 34.53
C GLU A 103 -5.91 -5.49 34.59
N LEU A 104 -7.04 -5.25 35.27
CA LEU A 104 -7.53 -3.90 35.57
C LEU A 104 -7.40 -3.61 37.07
N PRO A 105 -6.83 -2.47 37.49
CA PRO A 105 -6.53 -2.18 38.90
C PRO A 105 -7.75 -2.19 39.83
N ASP A 106 -8.93 -1.82 39.32
CA ASP A 106 -10.17 -1.65 40.09
C ASP A 106 -11.21 -2.76 39.84
N VAL A 107 -10.86 -3.79 39.06
CA VAL A 107 -11.79 -4.87 38.69
C VAL A 107 -11.14 -6.22 38.99
N ALA A 108 -11.59 -6.86 40.06
CA ALA A 108 -11.24 -8.26 40.33
C ALA A 108 -11.85 -9.12 39.21
N GLU A 109 -10.99 -9.81 38.46
CA GLU A 109 -11.34 -10.65 37.31
C GLU A 109 -12.11 -9.88 36.22
N SER A 110 -11.36 -9.09 35.43
CA SER A 110 -11.93 -8.34 34.30
C SER A 110 -12.62 -9.22 33.25
N GLY A 111 -12.25 -10.51 33.19
CA GLY A 111 -12.63 -11.44 32.13
C GLY A 111 -12.25 -10.92 30.74
N LEU A 112 -11.26 -10.03 30.64
CA LEU A 112 -10.79 -9.46 29.38
C LEU A 112 -9.47 -10.12 28.99
N GLN A 113 -9.39 -10.53 27.73
CA GLN A 113 -8.19 -11.07 27.12
C GLN A 113 -7.80 -10.18 25.94
N ARG A 114 -6.53 -9.81 25.87
CA ARG A 114 -5.93 -9.11 24.74
C ARG A 114 -5.41 -10.15 23.77
N VAL A 115 -5.78 -10.02 22.51
CA VAL A 115 -5.23 -10.79 21.41
C VAL A 115 -4.40 -9.87 20.55
N GLU A 116 -3.12 -10.18 20.43
CA GLU A 116 -2.20 -9.55 19.49
C GLU A 116 -2.00 -10.50 18.31
N LEU A 117 -2.47 -10.12 17.13
CA LEU A 117 -2.27 -10.87 15.89
C LEU A 117 -1.24 -10.13 15.02
N THR A 118 -0.17 -10.82 14.66
CA THR A 118 0.83 -10.34 13.71
C THR A 118 0.75 -11.14 12.42
N VAL A 119 0.52 -10.46 11.30
CA VAL A 119 0.60 -11.03 9.95
C VAL A 119 1.90 -10.58 9.30
N ALA A 120 2.75 -11.52 8.91
CA ALA A 120 4.04 -11.26 8.29
C ALA A 120 4.08 -11.75 6.83
N TRP A 121 4.74 -10.99 5.96
CA TRP A 121 4.97 -11.36 4.57
C TRP A 121 6.29 -10.83 4.03
N ALA A 122 6.83 -11.53 3.03
CA ALA A 122 8.07 -11.12 2.37
C ALA A 122 7.79 -10.38 1.05
N HIS A 123 8.35 -9.18 0.91
CA HIS A 123 8.42 -8.45 -0.35
C HIS A 123 9.88 -8.35 -0.81
N GLY A 124 10.28 -9.21 -1.75
CA GLY A 124 11.65 -9.32 -2.23
C GLY A 124 12.61 -9.83 -1.14
N ARG A 125 13.46 -8.95 -0.60
CA ARG A 125 14.38 -9.26 0.52
C ARG A 125 13.94 -8.66 1.86
N ARG A 126 12.86 -7.86 1.87
CA ARG A 126 12.36 -7.21 3.07
C ARG A 126 11.17 -7.98 3.59
N GLU A 127 11.17 -8.19 4.90
CA GLU A 127 10.03 -8.73 5.62
C GLU A 127 9.20 -7.56 6.15
N HIS A 128 7.89 -7.63 5.90
CA HIS A 128 6.90 -6.69 6.36
C HIS A 128 5.98 -7.41 7.34
N HIS A 129 5.47 -6.68 8.32
CA HIS A 129 4.48 -7.19 9.25
C HIS A 129 3.39 -6.15 9.50
N LEU A 130 2.21 -6.65 9.83
CA LEU A 130 1.06 -5.90 10.28
C LEU A 130 0.59 -6.51 11.59
N THR A 131 0.62 -5.72 12.66
CA THR A 131 0.11 -6.13 13.97
C THR A 131 -1.27 -5.50 14.21
N VAL A 132 -2.23 -6.33 14.59
CA VAL A 132 -3.58 -5.93 14.97
C VAL A 132 -3.83 -6.41 16.40
N GLU A 133 -4.19 -5.48 17.26
CA GLU A 133 -4.57 -5.77 18.64
C GLU A 133 -6.08 -5.68 18.80
N THR A 134 -6.66 -6.63 19.52
CA THR A 134 -8.07 -6.59 19.93
C THR A 134 -8.23 -7.06 21.37
N CYS A 135 -9.23 -6.53 22.07
CA CYS A 135 -9.60 -7.00 23.40
C CYS A 135 -10.93 -7.74 23.29
N LEU A 136 -10.94 -8.99 23.72
CA LEU A 136 -12.11 -9.85 23.77
C LEU A 136 -12.51 -10.07 25.23
N ARG A 137 -13.81 -10.26 25.48
CA ARG A 137 -14.27 -10.75 26.78
C ARG A 137 -14.35 -12.27 26.74
N GLU A 138 -14.02 -12.92 27.84
CA GLU A 138 -14.07 -14.38 28.02
C GLU A 138 -15.47 -14.98 27.76
N GLY A 139 -16.54 -14.18 27.82
CA GLY A 139 -17.90 -14.59 27.43
C GLY A 139 -18.28 -14.38 25.96
N ASP A 140 -17.42 -13.76 25.15
CA ASP A 140 -17.64 -13.56 23.70
C ASP A 140 -17.18 -14.78 22.88
N PHE A 141 -16.50 -15.74 23.50
CA PHE A 141 -16.25 -17.05 22.91
C PHE A 141 -17.57 -17.82 22.88
N VAL A 142 -18.05 -18.18 21.69
CA VAL A 142 -19.27 -18.99 21.57
C VAL A 142 -19.00 -20.35 22.19
N SER A 143 -19.57 -20.58 23.38
CA SER A 143 -19.66 -21.90 23.96
C SER A 143 -20.44 -22.78 22.99
N ALA A 144 -19.74 -23.63 22.23
CA ALA A 144 -20.38 -24.69 21.47
C ALA A 144 -20.97 -25.68 22.48
N SER A 145 -22.19 -25.40 22.96
CA SER A 145 -22.99 -26.33 23.72
C SER A 145 -23.23 -27.57 22.86
N GLN A 146 -22.46 -28.61 23.14
CA GLN A 146 -22.61 -29.92 22.55
C GLN A 146 -23.93 -30.54 23.06
N GLU A 147 -25.01 -30.33 22.32
CA GLU A 147 -26.28 -31.02 22.54
C GLU A 147 -26.18 -32.40 21.87
N ALA A 148 -25.89 -33.43 22.67
CA ALA A 148 -25.87 -34.82 22.24
C ALA A 148 -27.31 -35.30 21.96
N PRO A 149 -27.62 -35.90 20.80
CA PRO A 149 -28.90 -36.58 20.61
C PRO A 149 -28.92 -37.87 21.42
N GLN A 150 -30.02 -38.08 22.15
CA GLN A 150 -30.30 -39.30 22.90
C GLN A 150 -30.60 -40.50 21.99
#